data_AF-A0AAN7VCI3-F1
#
_entry.id   AF-A0AAN7VCI3-F1
#
_cell.length_a   1.000
_cell.length_b   1.000
_cell.length_c   1.000
_cell.angle_alpha   90.00
_cell.angle_beta   90.00
_cell.angle_gamma   90.00
#
_symmetry.space_group_name_H-M   'P 1'
#
loop_
_entity.id
_entity.type
_entity.pdbx_description
1 polymer ?
#
loop_
_entity_poly.entity_id
_entity_poly.type
_entity_poly.pdbx_seq_one_letter_code
_entity_poly.pdbx_strand_id
1 'polypeptide(L)'
;MNKIIAHLRSFDAYPKTTEDFSVKTFQGAAITFISVCIMSTLFWIEFLDYVSPNITEELFVDTSRNPHIQINLDIVVPSISCDFLSLDAMDSSGEQHLQIDHNIYKRRLDLDGKPIEEPKKEDITIPTKKPNEVENTTDCGSCYGAAIDPKRCCNTCEDVREAYRERRWAFPDNPENISQCKDEHFNEKLNTAFSQGCQIYGSLIVNRVSGSFHIAPGRSFSVNHVHVHDVQPFSSTSFNTSHRIRHITFGTNIDSESHNPLKNTAAVATEV
;
A
#
# COMPACT_ATOMS: atom_id res chain seq x y z
N MET A 1 49.82 -3.11 36.97
CA MET A 1 49.32 -2.14 37.96
C MET A 1 50.37 -1.08 38.33
N ASN A 2 51.58 -1.48 38.75
CA ASN A 2 52.61 -0.52 39.22
C ASN A 2 53.10 0.50 38.17
N LYS A 3 53.18 0.13 36.88
CA LYS A 3 53.56 1.07 35.80
C LYS A 3 52.51 2.16 35.54
N ILE A 4 51.22 1.83 35.67
CA ILE A 4 50.12 2.78 35.46
C ILE A 4 50.06 3.79 36.61
N ILE A 5 50.24 3.31 37.84
CA ILE A 5 50.32 4.15 39.05
C ILE A 5 51.53 5.10 38.98
N ALA A 6 52.66 4.64 38.44
CA ALA A 6 53.83 5.49 38.21
C ALA A 6 53.56 6.61 37.19
N HIS A 7 52.83 6.32 36.10
CA HIS A 7 52.43 7.34 35.12
C HIS A 7 51.36 8.32 35.66
N LEU A 8 50.42 7.84 36.47
CA LEU A 8 49.46 8.71 37.16
C LEU A 8 50.17 9.66 38.14
N ARG A 9 51.26 9.21 38.79
CA ARG A 9 52.09 10.07 39.64
C ARG A 9 52.78 11.20 38.88
N SER A 10 53.11 11.02 37.59
CA SER A 10 53.67 12.10 36.77
C SER A 10 52.64 13.16 36.34
N PHE A 11 51.34 12.89 36.46
CA PHE A 11 50.25 13.82 36.16
C PHE A 11 49.82 14.67 37.38
N ASP A 12 50.38 14.39 38.56
CA ASP A 12 50.10 15.12 39.79
C ASP A 12 50.99 16.37 39.86
N ALA A 13 50.43 17.53 39.47
CA ALA A 13 51.16 18.80 39.36
C ALA A 13 51.39 19.52 40.71
N TYR A 14 50.87 18.98 41.82
CA TYR A 14 50.89 19.66 43.12
C TYR A 14 51.92 19.06 44.09
N PRO A 15 52.68 19.90 44.84
CA PRO A 15 53.64 19.42 45.83
C PRO A 15 52.91 18.74 47.00
N LYS A 16 53.34 17.53 47.37
CA LYS A 16 52.75 16.78 48.48
C LYS A 16 53.24 17.30 49.83
N THR A 17 52.34 17.37 50.81
CA THR A 17 52.68 17.74 52.19
C THR A 17 53.51 16.65 52.86
N THR A 18 54.42 17.04 53.76
CA THR A 18 55.23 16.10 54.55
C THR A 18 54.34 15.32 55.53
N GLU A 19 54.65 14.03 55.75
CA GLU A 19 53.78 13.13 56.51
C GLU A 19 53.56 13.57 57.97
N ASP A 20 54.48 14.37 58.53
CA ASP A 20 54.41 14.91 59.90
C ASP A 20 53.27 15.91 60.14
N PHE A 21 52.71 16.50 59.08
CA PHE A 21 51.57 17.44 59.16
C PHE A 21 50.27 16.86 58.57
N SER A 22 50.25 15.57 58.21
CA SER A 22 49.12 14.89 57.57
C SER A 22 48.47 13.88 58.52
N VAL A 23 47.35 14.24 59.13
CA VAL A 23 46.54 13.29 59.92
C VAL A 23 45.58 12.55 59.00
N LYS A 24 45.85 11.26 58.73
CA LYS A 24 45.00 10.39 57.92
C LYS A 24 43.85 9.86 58.80
N THR A 25 42.61 10.29 58.54
CA THR A 25 41.42 9.81 59.26
C THR A 25 40.60 8.84 58.40
N PHE A 26 40.15 7.73 58.97
CA PHE A 26 39.31 6.75 58.27
C PHE A 26 37.97 7.35 57.83
N GLN A 27 37.38 8.21 58.67
CA GLN A 27 36.13 8.91 58.35
C GLN A 27 36.28 9.87 57.15
N GLY A 28 37.42 10.57 57.04
CA GLY A 28 37.70 11.43 55.88
C GLY A 28 37.75 10.64 54.58
N ALA A 29 38.44 9.49 54.60
CA ALA A 29 38.52 8.60 53.42
C ALA A 29 37.14 8.05 53.00
N ALA A 30 36.30 7.67 53.97
CA ALA A 30 34.94 7.19 53.69
C ALA A 30 34.08 8.28 53.02
N ILE A 31 34.14 9.52 53.51
CA ILE A 31 33.41 10.65 52.93
C ILE A 31 33.87 10.92 51.49
N THR A 32 35.19 10.89 51.23
CA THR A 32 35.72 11.09 49.87
C THR A 32 35.27 9.98 48.91
N PHE A 33 35.22 8.73 49.36
CA PHE A 33 34.75 7.64 48.51
C PHE A 33 33.26 7.80 48.16
N ILE A 34 32.43 8.12 49.15
CA ILE A 34 31.00 8.36 48.96
C ILE A 34 30.78 9.55 48.01
N SER A 35 31.52 10.66 48.17
CA SER A 35 31.37 11.83 47.31
C SER A 35 31.77 11.55 45.87
N VAL A 36 32.86 10.81 45.64
CA VAL A 36 33.27 10.39 44.30
C VAL A 36 32.23 9.48 43.67
N CYS A 37 31.67 8.51 44.41
CA CYS A 37 30.60 7.65 43.91
C CYS A 37 29.36 8.45 43.49
N ILE A 38 28.93 9.43 44.30
CA ILE A 38 27.80 10.30 43.98
C ILE A 38 28.11 11.13 42.73
N MET A 39 29.28 11.79 42.68
CA MET A 39 29.69 12.60 41.53
C MET A 39 29.77 11.77 40.24
N SER A 40 30.32 10.55 40.29
CA SER A 40 30.36 9.66 39.12
C SER A 40 28.98 9.21 38.68
N THR A 41 28.06 8.95 39.62
CA THR A 41 26.68 8.56 39.30
C THR A 41 25.93 9.70 38.62
N LEU A 42 26.02 10.92 39.18
CA LEU A 42 25.40 12.11 38.59
C LEU A 42 25.98 12.40 37.20
N PHE A 43 27.30 12.32 37.05
CA PHE A 43 27.94 12.49 35.74
C PHE A 43 27.41 11.49 34.72
N TRP A 44 27.23 10.22 35.10
CA TRP A 44 26.72 9.20 34.19
C TRP A 44 25.27 9.46 33.78
N ILE A 45 24.42 9.90 34.72
CA ILE A 45 23.02 10.24 34.44
C ILE A 45 22.95 11.43 33.47
N GLU A 46 23.63 12.52 33.77
CA GLU A 46 23.66 13.72 32.93
C GLU A 46 24.29 13.44 31.56
N PHE A 47 25.30 12.56 31.49
CA PHE A 47 25.89 12.16 30.23
C PHE A 47 24.90 11.39 29.35
N LEU A 48 24.12 10.48 29.94
CA LEU A 48 23.08 9.76 29.22
C LEU A 48 21.96 10.70 28.76
N ASP A 49 21.56 11.67 29.58
CA ASP A 49 20.58 12.69 29.21
C ASP A 49 21.08 13.59 28.07
N TYR A 50 22.33 14.07 28.16
CA TYR A 50 22.97 14.89 27.12
C TYR A 50 23.08 14.15 25.77
N VAL A 51 23.34 12.84 25.80
CA VAL A 51 23.42 12.02 24.59
C VAL A 51 22.03 11.66 24.05
N SER A 52 20.98 11.76 24.88
CA SER A 52 19.62 11.46 24.46
C SER A 52 19.04 12.62 23.63
N PRO A 53 18.58 12.38 22.38
CA PRO A 53 18.02 13.43 21.55
C PRO A 53 16.63 13.85 22.06
N ASN A 54 16.39 15.16 22.12
CA ASN A 54 15.05 15.71 22.37
C ASN A 54 14.27 15.82 21.06
N ILE A 55 13.11 15.15 20.99
CA ILE A 55 12.22 15.20 19.83
C ILE A 55 11.19 16.31 20.06
N THR A 56 11.25 17.38 19.28
CA THR A 56 10.26 18.47 19.29
C THR A 56 9.54 18.53 17.96
N GLU A 57 8.21 18.52 17.99
CA GLU A 57 7.37 18.66 16.81
C GLU A 57 7.11 20.14 16.52
N GLU A 58 7.49 20.61 15.34
CA GLU A 58 7.25 21.99 14.90
C GLU A 58 6.44 22.00 13.60
N LEU A 59 5.52 22.95 13.50
CA LEU A 59 4.73 23.18 12.30
C LEU A 59 5.50 24.12 11.37
N PHE A 60 5.80 23.65 10.16
CA PHE A 60 6.44 24.46 9.12
C PHE A 60 5.58 24.50 7.86
N VAL A 61 5.74 25.57 7.08
CA VAL A 61 5.09 25.66 5.77
C VAL A 61 5.83 24.73 4.81
N ASP A 62 5.12 23.75 4.27
CA ASP A 62 5.68 22.86 3.27
C ASP A 62 5.93 23.62 1.96
N THR A 63 7.20 23.78 1.60
CA THR A 63 7.65 24.43 0.36
C THR A 63 8.06 23.42 -0.71
N SER A 64 7.93 22.12 -0.43
CA SER A 64 8.29 21.07 -1.37
C SER A 64 7.42 21.14 -2.63
N ARG A 65 8.06 20.99 -3.79
CA ARG A 65 7.42 21.08 -5.11
C ARG A 65 7.10 19.71 -5.71
N ASN A 66 7.18 18.61 -4.93
CA ASN A 66 6.88 17.30 -5.48
C ASN A 66 5.38 17.19 -5.78
N PRO A 67 4.95 17.08 -7.06
CA PRO A 67 3.55 17.02 -7.41
C PRO A 67 2.91 15.67 -7.10
N HIS A 68 3.70 14.63 -6.82
CA HIS A 68 3.20 13.28 -6.63
C HIS A 68 3.54 12.72 -5.23
N ILE A 69 2.69 11.81 -4.76
CA ILE A 69 2.88 11.04 -3.54
C ILE A 69 2.72 9.55 -3.84
N GLN A 70 3.58 8.74 -3.24
CA GLN A 70 3.51 7.30 -3.34
C GLN A 70 2.65 6.74 -2.20
N ILE A 71 1.64 5.96 -2.53
CA ILE A 71 0.81 5.23 -1.57
C ILE A 71 1.27 3.78 -1.60
N ASN A 72 1.73 3.25 -0.46
CA ASN A 72 2.05 1.82 -0.33
C ASN A 72 0.93 1.14 0.43
N LEU A 73 0.42 0.04 -0.11
CA LEU A 73 -0.72 -0.67 0.46
C LEU A 73 -0.50 -2.19 0.42
N ASP A 74 -1.07 -2.89 1.40
CA ASP A 74 -1.30 -4.33 1.41
C ASP A 74 -2.64 -4.58 2.10
N ILE A 75 -3.63 -4.97 1.30
CA ILE A 75 -5.02 -5.15 1.71
C ILE A 75 -5.46 -6.55 1.26
N VAL A 76 -6.16 -7.26 2.15
CA VAL A 76 -6.69 -8.60 1.89
C VAL A 76 -8.21 -8.58 1.95
N VAL A 77 -8.85 -9.05 0.88
CA VAL A 77 -10.29 -9.27 0.77
C VAL A 77 -10.53 -10.78 0.70
N PRO A 78 -10.97 -11.47 1.78
CA PRO A 78 -11.01 -12.93 1.82
C PRO A 78 -12.14 -13.56 1.00
N SER A 79 -13.21 -12.81 0.69
CA SER A 79 -14.45 -13.36 0.13
C SER A 79 -14.72 -12.96 -1.33
N ILE A 80 -13.74 -12.33 -2.00
CA ILE A 80 -13.87 -11.89 -3.39
C ILE A 80 -12.59 -12.25 -4.15
N SER A 81 -12.74 -12.94 -5.29
CA SER A 81 -11.62 -13.25 -6.20
C SER A 81 -11.02 -11.99 -6.83
N CYS A 82 -9.73 -12.03 -7.12
CA CYS A 82 -9.01 -10.91 -7.73
C CYS A 82 -9.54 -10.49 -9.11
N ASP A 83 -10.15 -11.42 -9.87
CA ASP A 83 -10.73 -11.13 -11.19
C ASP A 83 -11.95 -10.19 -11.12
N PHE A 84 -12.59 -10.11 -9.94
CA PHE A 84 -13.78 -9.30 -9.70
C PHE A 84 -13.51 -8.08 -8.82
N LEU A 85 -12.25 -7.74 -8.55
CA LEU A 85 -11.89 -6.54 -7.79
C LEU A 85 -11.12 -5.57 -8.68
N SER A 86 -11.57 -4.33 -8.77
CA SER A 86 -10.82 -3.24 -9.39
C SER A 86 -10.21 -2.33 -8.32
N LEU A 87 -9.06 -1.72 -8.64
CA LEU A 87 -8.45 -0.65 -7.86
C LEU A 87 -8.42 0.59 -8.75
N ASP A 88 -9.13 1.63 -8.34
CA ASP A 88 -9.20 2.91 -9.06
C ASP A 88 -8.74 4.04 -8.16
N ALA A 89 -8.08 5.05 -8.73
CA ALA A 89 -7.70 6.27 -8.03
C ALA A 89 -8.16 7.50 -8.82
N MET A 90 -8.75 8.47 -8.11
CA MET A 90 -9.33 9.68 -8.68
C MET A 90 -8.94 10.89 -7.83
N ASP A 91 -8.46 11.94 -8.48
CA ASP A 91 -8.14 13.20 -7.82
C ASP A 91 -9.33 14.18 -7.84
N SER A 92 -9.21 15.31 -7.14
CA SER A 92 -10.23 16.35 -7.09
C SER A 92 -10.53 17.00 -8.45
N SER A 93 -9.63 16.86 -9.42
CA SER A 93 -9.82 17.35 -10.79
C SER A 93 -10.66 16.36 -11.62
N GLY A 94 -10.94 15.18 -11.07
CA GLY A 94 -11.59 14.08 -11.75
C GLY A 94 -10.70 13.37 -12.76
N GLU A 95 -9.39 13.61 -12.72
CA GLU A 95 -8.43 12.89 -13.52
C GLU A 95 -8.31 11.46 -12.97
N GLN A 96 -8.58 10.49 -13.84
CA GLN A 96 -8.38 9.09 -13.51
C GLN A 96 -6.94 8.72 -13.85
N HIS A 97 -6.16 8.33 -12.85
CA HIS A 97 -4.77 7.91 -13.02
C HIS A 97 -4.67 6.49 -13.58
N LEU A 98 -5.19 6.29 -14.78
CA LEU A 98 -5.22 5.01 -15.49
C LEU A 98 -3.92 4.75 -16.31
N GLN A 99 -2.95 5.66 -16.23
CA GLN A 99 -1.70 5.63 -17.01
C GLN A 99 -0.43 5.88 -16.19
N ILE A 100 -0.54 5.97 -14.85
CA ILE A 100 0.66 6.14 -14.03
C ILE A 100 1.30 4.76 -13.79
N ASP A 101 2.63 4.70 -13.78
CA ASP A 101 3.39 3.50 -13.44
C ASP A 101 3.00 3.01 -12.04
N HIS A 102 2.09 2.05 -12.00
CA HIS A 102 1.64 1.40 -10.77
C HIS A 102 2.36 0.07 -10.63
N ASN A 103 2.90 -0.18 -9.43
CA ASN A 103 3.48 -1.47 -9.07
C ASN A 103 2.52 -2.19 -8.13
N ILE A 104 1.27 -2.33 -8.56
CA ILE A 104 0.23 -3.05 -7.84
C ILE A 104 0.20 -4.49 -8.33
N TYR A 105 0.10 -5.41 -7.37
CA TYR A 105 0.03 -6.83 -7.61
C TYR A 105 -1.23 -7.38 -6.95
N LYS A 106 -1.92 -8.27 -7.67
CA LYS A 106 -3.02 -9.05 -7.16
C LYS A 106 -2.60 -10.50 -7.02
N ARG A 107 -2.90 -11.09 -5.87
CA ARG A 107 -2.62 -12.50 -5.60
C ARG A 107 -3.88 -13.20 -5.13
N ARG A 108 -4.25 -14.27 -5.84
CA ARG A 108 -5.40 -15.11 -5.48
C ARG A 108 -5.09 -15.86 -4.19
N LEU A 109 -6.05 -15.83 -3.28
CA LEU A 109 -6.00 -16.51 -2.00
C LEU A 109 -7.10 -17.57 -1.92
N ASP A 110 -6.83 -18.63 -1.17
CA ASP A 110 -7.84 -19.56 -0.69
C ASP A 110 -8.69 -18.91 0.42
N LEU A 111 -9.81 -19.53 0.79
CA LEU A 111 -10.67 -19.10 1.89
C LEU A 111 -9.93 -19.06 3.24
N ASP A 112 -8.89 -19.90 3.38
CA ASP A 112 -7.97 -19.91 4.53
C ASP A 112 -6.93 -18.77 4.48
N GLY A 113 -6.92 -17.95 3.43
CA GLY A 113 -5.97 -16.85 3.24
C GLY A 113 -4.58 -17.28 2.72
N LYS A 114 -4.44 -18.51 2.21
CA LYS A 114 -3.19 -19.02 1.63
C LYS A 114 -3.07 -18.66 0.15
N PRO A 115 -1.88 -18.32 -0.36
CA PRO A 115 -1.70 -17.98 -1.77
C PRO A 115 -1.86 -19.23 -2.66
N ILE A 116 -2.71 -19.12 -3.68
CA ILE A 116 -2.97 -20.19 -4.68
C ILE A 116 -2.04 -20.03 -5.88
N GLU A 117 -1.83 -18.79 -6.31
CA GLU A 117 -1.05 -18.45 -7.50
C GLU A 117 0.03 -17.42 -7.19
N GLU A 118 1.01 -17.32 -8.08
CA GLU A 118 1.97 -16.23 -8.08
C GLU A 118 1.28 -14.87 -8.32
N PRO A 119 1.79 -13.79 -7.71
CA PRO A 119 1.21 -12.47 -7.86
C PRO A 119 1.28 -12.01 -9.32
N LYS A 120 0.14 -11.62 -9.87
CA LYS A 120 0.07 -11.00 -11.20
C LYS A 120 0.12 -9.48 -11.03
N LYS A 121 0.93 -8.82 -11.84
CA LYS A 121 0.94 -7.36 -11.89
C LYS A 121 -0.40 -6.91 -12.48
N GLU A 122 -1.03 -5.93 -11.85
CA GLU A 122 -2.24 -5.32 -12.38
C GLU A 122 -1.84 -4.26 -13.41
N ASP A 123 -2.16 -4.52 -14.68
CA ASP A 123 -2.04 -3.50 -15.72
C ASP A 123 -3.28 -2.59 -15.63
N ILE A 124 -3.17 -1.48 -14.91
CA ILE A 124 -4.23 -0.44 -14.78
C ILE A 124 -4.39 0.35 -16.11
N THR A 125 -3.78 -0.12 -17.20
CA THR A 125 -3.90 0.54 -18.50
C THR A 125 -5.32 0.37 -19.01
N ILE A 126 -6.02 1.49 -19.21
CA ILE A 126 -7.17 1.53 -20.13
C ILE A 126 -6.73 0.76 -21.38
N PRO A 127 -7.58 -0.06 -22.02
CA PRO A 127 -7.44 -0.34 -23.44
C PRO A 127 -7.54 1.02 -24.14
N THR A 128 -6.43 1.76 -24.17
CA THR A 128 -6.23 2.85 -25.09
C THR A 128 -6.38 2.17 -26.42
N LYS A 129 -7.53 2.42 -27.07
CA LYS A 129 -7.70 2.17 -28.49
C LYS A 129 -6.44 2.75 -29.13
N LYS A 130 -5.47 1.91 -29.49
CA LYS A 130 -4.63 2.22 -30.63
C LYS A 130 -5.66 2.52 -31.72
N PRO A 131 -5.71 3.75 -32.27
CA PRO A 131 -6.61 4.02 -33.39
C PRO A 131 -6.29 2.95 -34.41
N ASN A 132 -7.27 2.08 -34.67
CA ASN A 132 -7.14 0.88 -35.50
C ASN A 132 -5.99 1.04 -36.52
N GLU A 133 -4.81 0.53 -36.17
CA GLU A 133 -3.94 0.04 -37.22
C GLU A 133 -4.76 -1.11 -37.76
N VAL A 134 -5.36 -0.86 -38.91
CA VAL A 134 -6.04 -1.85 -39.71
C VAL A 134 -4.97 -2.87 -40.09
N GLU A 135 -4.68 -3.79 -39.17
CA GLU A 135 -4.20 -5.09 -39.56
C GLU A 135 -5.30 -5.65 -40.45
N ASN A 136 -4.96 -5.77 -41.73
CA ASN A 136 -5.80 -6.36 -42.76
C ASN A 136 -5.99 -7.86 -42.49
N THR A 137 -6.59 -8.22 -41.35
CA THR A 137 -7.20 -9.52 -41.15
C THR A 137 -8.62 -9.41 -41.69
N THR A 138 -8.90 -10.14 -42.76
CA THR A 138 -10.16 -10.10 -43.53
C THR A 138 -11.36 -10.69 -42.78
N ASP A 139 -11.29 -10.80 -41.45
CA ASP A 139 -12.29 -11.46 -40.60
C ASP A 139 -12.80 -10.47 -39.54
N CYS A 140 -13.94 -9.86 -39.82
CA CYS A 140 -14.62 -8.92 -38.93
C CYS A 140 -15.59 -9.71 -38.04
N GLY A 141 -15.31 -9.79 -36.74
CA GLY A 141 -16.16 -10.53 -35.82
C GLY A 141 -17.53 -9.86 -35.59
N SER A 142 -18.56 -10.67 -35.37
CA SER A 142 -19.94 -10.21 -35.14
C SER A 142 -20.12 -9.67 -33.72
N CYS A 143 -20.77 -8.51 -33.59
CA CYS A 143 -21.21 -7.97 -32.30
C CYS A 143 -22.58 -8.50 -31.84
N TYR A 144 -23.11 -9.57 -32.47
CA TYR A 144 -24.38 -10.21 -32.10
C TYR A 144 -25.59 -9.25 -32.07
N GLY A 145 -25.62 -8.27 -32.99
CA GLY A 145 -26.68 -7.27 -33.09
C GLY A 145 -26.54 -6.08 -32.13
N ALA A 146 -25.49 -6.06 -31.30
CA ALA A 146 -25.25 -4.97 -30.36
C ALA A 146 -24.49 -3.77 -30.96
N ALA A 147 -23.88 -3.90 -32.14
CA ALA A 147 -23.17 -2.78 -32.78
C ALA A 147 -24.10 -1.58 -33.06
N ILE A 148 -23.74 -0.37 -32.62
CA ILE A 148 -24.46 0.87 -32.95
C ILE A 148 -24.27 1.20 -34.43
N ASP A 149 -23.02 1.17 -34.90
CA ASP A 149 -22.67 1.39 -36.29
C ASP A 149 -22.57 0.07 -37.04
N PRO A 150 -23.15 -0.07 -38.24
CA PRO A 150 -23.09 -1.29 -39.04
C PRO A 150 -21.66 -1.61 -39.54
N LYS A 151 -20.70 -0.71 -39.35
CA LYS A 151 -19.28 -0.89 -39.71
C LYS A 151 -18.38 -1.28 -38.52
N ARG A 152 -18.91 -1.34 -37.29
CA ARG A 152 -18.13 -1.71 -36.10
C ARG A 152 -17.94 -3.23 -36.06
N CYS A 153 -16.69 -3.68 -36.01
CA CYS A 153 -16.30 -5.07 -35.81
C CYS A 153 -16.07 -5.35 -34.33
N CYS A 154 -16.42 -6.55 -33.87
CA CYS A 154 -16.11 -7.02 -32.53
C CYS A 154 -15.21 -8.25 -32.62
N ASN A 155 -13.89 -8.06 -32.41
CA ASN A 155 -12.90 -9.10 -32.61
C ASN A 155 -12.53 -9.81 -31.29
N THR A 156 -12.64 -9.10 -30.16
CA THR A 156 -12.40 -9.63 -28.81
C THR A 156 -13.70 -9.79 -28.02
N CYS A 157 -13.68 -10.61 -26.96
CA CYS A 157 -14.82 -10.70 -26.04
C CYS A 157 -15.18 -9.33 -25.44
N GLU A 158 -14.16 -8.51 -25.16
CA GLU A 158 -14.35 -7.16 -24.63
C GLU A 158 -15.05 -6.24 -25.63
N ASP A 159 -14.76 -6.34 -26.94
CA ASP A 159 -15.46 -5.57 -27.95
C ASP A 159 -16.96 -5.90 -27.99
N VAL A 160 -17.31 -7.19 -27.85
CA VAL A 160 -18.71 -7.62 -27.80
C VAL A 160 -19.39 -7.09 -26.53
N ARG A 161 -18.72 -7.16 -25.38
CA ARG A 161 -19.22 -6.61 -24.10
C ARG A 161 -19.44 -5.10 -24.19
N GLU A 162 -18.49 -4.37 -24.76
CA GLU A 162 -18.61 -2.91 -24.98
C GLU A 162 -19.83 -2.60 -25.86
N ALA A 163 -20.04 -3.35 -26.94
CA ALA A 163 -21.21 -3.16 -27.81
C ALA A 163 -22.55 -3.40 -27.08
N TYR A 164 -22.65 -4.45 -26.25
CA TYR A 164 -23.85 -4.71 -25.44
C TYR A 164 -24.08 -3.60 -24.41
N ARG A 165 -23.01 -3.13 -23.77
CA ARG A 165 -23.04 -2.04 -22.79
C ARG A 165 -23.45 -0.71 -23.41
N GLU A 166 -22.93 -0.38 -24.60
CA GLU A 166 -23.33 0.80 -25.37
C GLU A 166 -24.83 0.80 -25.68
N ARG A 167 -25.41 -0.38 -25.94
CA ARG A 167 -26.87 -0.55 -26.11
C ARG A 167 -27.65 -0.71 -24.81
N ARG A 168 -26.98 -0.74 -23.65
CA ARG A 168 -27.57 -1.01 -22.33
C ARG A 168 -28.33 -2.33 -22.28
N TRP A 169 -27.82 -3.33 -23.01
CA TRP A 169 -28.33 -4.69 -22.96
C TRP A 169 -27.57 -5.47 -21.91
N ALA A 170 -28.27 -6.36 -21.20
CA ALA A 170 -27.61 -7.32 -20.33
C ALA A 170 -26.74 -8.27 -21.19
N PHE A 171 -25.51 -8.51 -20.74
CA PHE A 171 -24.66 -9.48 -21.40
C PHE A 171 -25.25 -10.90 -21.20
N PRO A 172 -25.23 -11.78 -22.21
CA PRO A 172 -25.82 -13.10 -22.08
C PRO A 172 -25.19 -13.92 -20.95
N ASP A 173 -26.03 -14.60 -20.15
CA ASP A 173 -25.59 -15.46 -19.04
C ASP A 173 -24.71 -16.63 -19.52
N ASN A 174 -24.89 -17.06 -20.77
CA ASN A 174 -24.10 -18.11 -21.43
C ASN A 174 -23.20 -17.52 -22.53
N PRO A 175 -22.00 -17.02 -22.18
CA PRO A 175 -21.08 -16.41 -23.15
C PRO A 175 -20.40 -17.41 -24.08
N GLU A 176 -20.55 -18.72 -23.87
CA GLU A 176 -20.04 -19.74 -24.79
C GLU A 176 -20.68 -19.67 -26.19
N ASN A 177 -21.88 -19.09 -26.29
CA ASN A 177 -22.53 -18.81 -27.58
C ASN A 177 -21.84 -17.69 -28.36
N ILE A 178 -20.98 -16.92 -27.70
CA ILE A 178 -20.18 -15.85 -28.30
C ILE A 178 -18.81 -16.42 -28.63
N SER A 179 -18.49 -16.54 -29.92
CA SER A 179 -17.22 -17.12 -30.41
C SER A 179 -16.00 -16.44 -29.80
N GLN A 180 -16.07 -15.12 -29.63
CA GLN A 180 -15.00 -14.29 -29.12
C GLN A 180 -14.74 -14.49 -27.61
N CYS A 181 -15.64 -15.16 -26.88
CA CYS A 181 -15.57 -15.34 -25.43
C CYS A 181 -15.31 -16.79 -24.99
N LYS A 182 -15.13 -17.74 -25.94
CA LYS A 182 -15.00 -19.17 -25.64
C LYS A 182 -13.74 -19.53 -24.85
N ASP A 183 -12.65 -18.80 -25.07
CA ASP A 183 -11.34 -19.12 -24.49
C ASP A 183 -11.06 -18.45 -23.14
N GLU A 184 -11.93 -17.53 -22.69
CA GLU A 184 -11.64 -16.68 -21.51
C GLU A 184 -11.74 -17.38 -20.14
N HIS A 185 -11.94 -18.71 -20.07
CA HIS A 185 -12.19 -19.44 -18.82
C HIS A 185 -13.26 -18.76 -17.95
N PHE A 186 -14.24 -18.11 -18.58
CA PHE A 186 -15.16 -17.20 -17.89
C PHE A 186 -16.01 -17.93 -16.85
N ASN A 187 -16.48 -19.14 -17.17
CA ASN A 187 -17.23 -19.99 -16.25
C ASN A 187 -16.40 -20.38 -15.02
N GLU A 188 -15.09 -20.62 -15.21
CA GLU A 188 -14.17 -20.88 -14.10
C GLU A 188 -14.04 -19.64 -13.21
N LYS A 189 -13.86 -18.46 -13.82
CA LYS A 189 -13.82 -17.18 -13.08
C LYS A 189 -15.10 -16.99 -12.27
N LEU A 190 -16.27 -17.17 -12.87
CA LEU A 190 -17.57 -17.07 -12.19
C LEU A 190 -17.67 -18.01 -10.97
N ASN A 191 -17.27 -19.28 -11.12
CA ASN A 191 -17.30 -20.23 -10.01
C ASN A 191 -16.32 -19.86 -8.87
N THR A 192 -15.25 -19.16 -9.21
CA THR A 192 -14.24 -18.70 -8.24
C THR A 192 -14.59 -17.37 -7.57
N ALA A 193 -15.61 -16.65 -8.04
CA ALA A 193 -15.93 -15.27 -7.61
C ALA A 193 -16.06 -15.12 -6.08
N PHE A 194 -16.70 -16.09 -5.42
CA PHE A 194 -16.95 -16.11 -3.96
C PHE A 194 -16.26 -17.25 -3.20
N SER A 195 -15.52 -18.10 -3.90
CA SER A 195 -14.80 -19.25 -3.29
C SER A 195 -13.31 -18.99 -3.12
N GLN A 196 -12.88 -17.74 -3.34
CA GLN A 196 -11.50 -17.29 -3.23
C GLN A 196 -11.44 -15.87 -2.67
N GLY A 197 -10.28 -15.52 -2.13
CA GLY A 197 -9.93 -14.17 -1.74
C GLY A 197 -8.91 -13.53 -2.66
N CYS A 198 -8.62 -12.27 -2.40
CA CYS A 198 -7.61 -11.50 -3.09
C CYS A 198 -6.73 -10.72 -2.10
N GLN A 199 -5.42 -10.82 -2.29
CA GLN A 199 -4.46 -9.88 -1.71
C GLN A 199 -4.09 -8.85 -2.78
N ILE A 200 -4.28 -7.58 -2.46
CA ILE A 200 -3.87 -6.44 -3.29
C ILE A 200 -2.74 -5.75 -2.56
N TYR A 201 -1.55 -5.73 -3.14
CA TYR A 201 -0.39 -5.11 -2.51
C TYR A 201 0.53 -4.44 -3.51
N GLY A 202 1.28 -3.43 -3.07
CA GLY A 202 2.23 -2.72 -3.91
C GLY A 202 2.23 -1.22 -3.66
N SER A 203 2.60 -0.46 -4.70
CA SER A 203 2.67 0.99 -4.64
C SER A 203 1.97 1.67 -5.81
N LEU A 204 1.22 2.71 -5.50
CA LEU A 204 0.51 3.59 -6.43
C LEU A 204 1.13 4.99 -6.35
N ILE A 205 1.45 5.61 -7.49
CA ILE A 205 1.91 7.01 -7.52
C ILE A 205 0.72 7.87 -7.96
N VAL A 206 0.37 8.89 -7.18
CA VAL A 206 -0.77 9.79 -7.46
C VAL A 206 -0.39 11.24 -7.27
N ASN A 207 -1.16 12.16 -7.83
CA ASN A 207 -1.05 13.57 -7.53
C ASN A 207 -1.22 13.83 -6.02
N ARG A 208 -0.37 14.70 -5.45
CA ARG A 208 -0.41 15.12 -4.05
C ARG A 208 -1.48 16.20 -3.85
N VAL A 209 -2.72 15.84 -4.09
CA VAL A 209 -3.92 16.67 -3.94
C VAL A 209 -5.00 15.89 -3.21
N SER A 210 -6.11 16.54 -2.88
CA SER A 210 -7.29 15.83 -2.35
C SER A 210 -7.77 14.84 -3.39
N GLY A 211 -8.04 13.61 -2.99
CA GLY A 211 -8.49 12.53 -3.87
C GLY A 211 -8.91 11.32 -3.08
N SER A 212 -9.36 10.29 -3.79
CA SER A 212 -9.70 9.00 -3.22
C SER A 212 -9.23 7.88 -4.12
N PHE A 213 -8.97 6.72 -3.52
CA PHE A 213 -8.87 5.48 -4.25
C PHE A 213 -9.91 4.51 -3.72
N HIS A 214 -10.47 3.70 -4.60
CA HIS A 214 -11.51 2.74 -4.28
C HIS A 214 -11.05 1.35 -4.70
N ILE A 215 -11.31 0.37 -3.82
CA ILE A 215 -11.24 -1.04 -4.16
C ILE A 215 -12.69 -1.52 -4.18
N ALA A 216 -13.19 -1.90 -5.35
CA ALA A 216 -14.61 -2.18 -5.52
C ALA A 216 -14.83 -3.44 -6.38
N PRO A 217 -15.94 -4.17 -6.14
CA PRO A 217 -16.31 -5.29 -6.99
C PRO A 217 -16.67 -4.84 -8.41
N GLY A 218 -16.37 -5.70 -9.38
CA GLY A 218 -16.70 -5.49 -10.78
C GLY A 218 -15.59 -4.81 -11.58
N ARG A 219 -15.77 -4.77 -12.90
CA ARG A 219 -14.89 -4.03 -13.80
C ARG A 219 -15.24 -2.56 -13.77
N SER A 220 -14.26 -1.71 -13.52
CA SER A 220 -14.45 -0.27 -13.50
C SER A 220 -14.35 0.32 -14.91
N PHE A 221 -15.22 1.28 -15.21
CA PHE A 221 -15.20 2.02 -16.48
C PHE A 221 -15.85 3.39 -16.31
N SER A 222 -15.49 4.33 -17.20
CA SER A 222 -16.03 5.69 -17.19
C SER A 222 -16.91 5.93 -18.41
N VAL A 223 -18.16 6.37 -18.18
CA VAL A 223 -19.08 6.79 -19.24
C VAL A 223 -19.57 8.19 -18.92
N ASN A 224 -19.39 9.14 -19.83
CA ASN A 224 -19.82 10.53 -19.69
C ASN A 224 -19.36 11.19 -18.37
N HIS A 225 -18.10 11.00 -17.97
CA HIS A 225 -17.53 11.49 -16.70
C HIS A 225 -18.14 10.87 -15.43
N VAL A 226 -18.90 9.78 -15.55
CA VAL A 226 -19.40 9.00 -14.42
C VAL A 226 -18.61 7.70 -14.34
N HIS A 227 -17.99 7.45 -13.19
CA HIS A 227 -17.31 6.19 -12.89
C HIS A 227 -18.32 5.15 -12.42
N VAL A 228 -18.34 3.99 -13.09
CA VAL A 228 -19.30 2.92 -12.83
C VAL A 228 -18.55 1.59 -12.73
N HIS A 229 -19.04 0.71 -11.86
CA HIS A 229 -18.56 -0.66 -11.75
C HIS A 229 -19.58 -1.61 -12.33
N ASP A 230 -19.16 -2.43 -13.29
CA ASP A 230 -19.96 -3.52 -13.84
C ASP A 230 -19.72 -4.78 -13.02
N VAL A 231 -20.75 -5.18 -12.26
CA VAL A 231 -20.74 -6.36 -11.40
C VAL A 231 -21.44 -7.56 -12.04
N GLN A 232 -21.90 -7.46 -13.28
CA GLN A 232 -22.60 -8.55 -13.96
C GLN A 232 -21.70 -9.80 -14.08
N PRO A 233 -22.29 -11.00 -13.91
CA PRO A 233 -23.73 -11.29 -13.76
C PRO A 233 -24.27 -11.22 -12.32
N PHE A 234 -23.44 -10.80 -11.35
CA PHE A 234 -23.82 -10.74 -9.94
C PHE A 234 -24.51 -9.43 -9.57
N SER A 235 -25.15 -9.41 -8.39
CA SER A 235 -25.65 -8.18 -7.78
C SER A 235 -24.54 -7.52 -6.96
N SER A 236 -24.55 -6.20 -6.84
CA SER A 236 -23.65 -5.47 -5.96
C SER A 236 -23.76 -5.93 -4.50
N THR A 237 -24.95 -6.37 -4.07
CA THR A 237 -25.23 -6.90 -2.73
C THR A 237 -24.66 -8.30 -2.50
N SER A 238 -24.28 -9.02 -3.55
CA SER A 238 -23.70 -10.37 -3.42
C SER A 238 -22.25 -10.35 -2.95
N PHE A 239 -21.56 -9.22 -3.05
CA PHE A 239 -20.15 -9.10 -2.71
C PHE A 239 -19.94 -8.73 -1.25
N ASN A 240 -19.34 -9.64 -0.48
CA ASN A 240 -18.89 -9.34 0.86
C ASN A 240 -17.55 -8.60 0.83
N THR A 241 -17.60 -7.29 1.05
CA THR A 241 -16.43 -6.39 1.02
C THR A 241 -15.70 -6.30 2.37
N SER A 242 -15.93 -7.24 3.28
CA SER A 242 -15.12 -7.38 4.50
C SER A 242 -13.65 -7.51 4.10
N HIS A 243 -12.78 -6.79 4.78
CA HIS A 243 -11.36 -6.73 4.41
C HIS A 243 -10.47 -6.52 5.61
N ARG A 244 -9.19 -6.87 5.42
CA ARG A 244 -8.13 -6.63 6.38
C ARG A 244 -7.07 -5.74 5.76
N ILE A 245 -6.81 -4.62 6.41
CA ILE A 245 -5.74 -3.71 6.04
C ILE A 245 -4.49 -4.16 6.79
N ARG A 246 -3.48 -4.65 6.09
CA ARG A 246 -2.19 -4.98 6.72
C ARG A 246 -1.39 -3.71 6.92
N HIS A 247 -1.28 -2.89 5.88
CA HIS A 247 -0.73 -1.54 5.98
C HIS A 247 -1.23 -0.65 4.85
N ILE A 248 -1.38 0.65 5.14
CA ILE A 248 -1.48 1.72 4.16
C ILE A 248 -0.53 2.84 4.61
N THR A 249 0.35 3.31 3.76
CA THR A 249 1.31 4.38 4.08
C THR A 249 1.43 5.37 2.93
N PHE A 250 1.76 6.60 3.25
CA PHE A 250 1.92 7.69 2.30
C PHE A 250 3.36 8.20 2.35
N GLY A 251 4.07 8.11 1.22
CA GLY A 251 5.48 8.44 1.12
C GLY A 251 6.39 7.31 1.62
N THR A 252 7.48 7.68 2.27
CA THR A 252 8.46 6.75 2.84
C THR A 252 7.89 6.03 4.05
N ASN A 253 8.12 4.73 4.14
CA ASN A 253 7.74 3.97 5.33
C ASN A 253 8.58 4.44 6.53
N ILE A 254 7.91 4.91 7.57
CA ILE A 254 8.52 5.30 8.84
C ILE A 254 8.04 4.27 9.86
N ASP A 255 8.95 3.49 10.43
CA ASP A 255 8.67 2.33 11.28
C ASP A 255 8.07 2.66 12.67
N SER A 256 7.45 3.84 12.84
CA SER A 256 6.76 4.18 14.07
C SER A 256 5.32 3.66 14.03
N GLU A 257 4.88 3.00 15.11
CA GLU A 257 3.50 2.50 15.24
C GLU A 257 2.45 3.63 15.22
N SER A 258 2.84 4.88 15.54
CA SER A 258 1.91 6.02 15.54
C SER A 258 1.58 6.56 14.14
N HIS A 259 2.39 6.25 13.12
CA HIS A 259 2.20 6.81 11.77
C HIS A 259 1.31 5.97 10.85
N ASN A 260 0.81 4.82 11.28
CA ASN A 260 -0.09 3.99 10.48
C ASN A 260 -1.32 3.51 11.29
N PRO A 261 -2.35 4.36 11.42
CA PRO A 261 -3.54 4.04 12.22
C PRO A 261 -4.35 2.87 11.66
N LEU A 262 -4.16 2.52 10.38
CA LEU A 262 -4.87 1.43 9.71
C LEU A 262 -4.04 0.14 9.66
N LYS A 263 -2.87 0.09 10.30
CA LYS A 263 -2.02 -1.11 10.33
C LYS A 263 -2.73 -2.24 11.05
N ASN A 264 -2.80 -3.40 10.39
CA ASN A 264 -3.44 -4.63 10.91
C ASN A 264 -4.89 -4.48 11.37
N THR A 265 -5.63 -3.51 10.84
CA THR A 265 -7.07 -3.36 11.14
C THR A 265 -7.90 -4.27 10.24
N ALA A 266 -9.10 -4.61 10.70
CA ALA A 266 -10.08 -5.35 9.92
C ALA A 266 -11.42 -4.64 9.98
N ALA A 267 -12.10 -4.58 8.83
CA ALA A 267 -13.43 -4.03 8.71
C ALA A 267 -14.36 -5.12 8.19
N VAL A 268 -15.48 -5.32 8.87
CA VAL A 268 -16.52 -6.26 8.46
C VAL A 268 -17.60 -5.45 7.75
N ALA A 269 -17.93 -5.85 6.52
CA ALA A 269 -19.05 -5.27 5.81
C ALA A 269 -20.35 -5.73 6.48
N THR A 270 -21.09 -4.79 7.06
CA THR A 270 -22.46 -5.06 7.53
C THR A 270 -23.38 -5.00 6.33
N GLU A 271 -24.11 -6.09 6.06
CA GLU A 271 -25.19 -6.08 5.07
C GLU A 271 -26.18 -4.95 5.39
N VAL A 272 -26.54 -4.17 4.36
CA VAL A 272 -27.67 -3.24 4.39
C VAL A 272 -28.76 -3.81 3.51
#